data_AF-A0AA41NBI2-F1
#
_entry.id   AF-A0AA41NBI2-F1
#
_cell.length_a   1.000
_cell.length_b   1.000
_cell.length_c   1.000
_cell.angle_alpha   90.00
_cell.angle_beta   90.00
_cell.angle_gamma   90.00
#
_symmetry.space_group_name_H-M   'P 1'
#
loop_
_entity.id
_entity.type
_entity.pdbx_description
1 polymer ?
#
loop_
_entity_poly.entity_id
_entity_poly.type
_entity_poly.pdbx_seq_one_letter_code
_entity_poly.pdbx_strand_id
1 'polypeptide(L)'
;MAATAAKGFGATCPSLSTCYFLFVVFVVSTIFHCHRRLALVPAPWAYSAQVVLVPRHHPQEGMFTINSKGRLGNQMGQYATLYALAKMNGRPAYIPAQIHSTLAPIFRITLPVLHSATARGIPWRNYHLNDWMEEQYRHIPGRYVRLTGYPCSWTFYHHLRQEILQEFSLHEHVREEAQKFLQALQATQAWRVTFVGVHVRRGDYIRVMPRVWKGVLADRGYLQQALDWFRARYRSPVFVVTSDDMAWCRESIDSSLGDVVFAGNGLQGSPAKDFALLTQCNHSIITVGTFGIWAAYLTGGDTVYLANFTLPNSPFHMVFKPQAAFLPEWVGIAADLRQAQQNRV
;
A
#
# COMPACT_ATOMS: atom_id res chain seq x y z
N MET A 1 65.64 5.80 36.84
CA MET A 1 64.39 6.58 37.01
C MET A 1 64.13 7.32 35.71
N ALA A 2 62.99 7.02 35.07
CA ALA A 2 62.58 7.59 33.80
C ALA A 2 61.78 8.88 34.01
N ALA A 3 61.95 9.85 33.12
CA ALA A 3 60.97 10.91 32.85
C ALA A 3 61.15 11.44 31.42
N THR A 4 60.29 10.93 30.53
CA THR A 4 59.56 11.61 29.44
C THR A 4 60.08 12.93 28.85
N ALA A 5 60.36 12.92 27.55
CA ALA A 5 60.31 14.09 26.67
C ALA A 5 59.32 13.83 25.52
N ALA A 6 58.28 14.64 25.46
CA ALA A 6 57.19 14.57 24.49
C ALA A 6 57.63 15.08 23.11
N LYS A 7 57.35 14.30 22.05
CA LYS A 7 57.44 14.75 20.65
C LYS A 7 56.15 15.48 20.28
N GLY A 8 56.25 16.77 20.02
CA GLY A 8 55.16 17.59 19.48
C GLY A 8 54.87 17.25 18.02
N PHE A 9 53.62 16.88 17.73
CA PHE A 9 53.07 16.86 16.39
C PHE A 9 52.67 18.30 16.00
N GLY A 10 53.42 18.92 15.10
CA GLY A 10 53.08 20.20 14.50
C GLY A 10 51.93 20.02 13.50
N ALA A 11 50.71 20.36 13.90
CA ALA A 11 49.61 20.59 12.97
C ALA A 11 49.81 21.99 12.37
N THR A 12 50.18 22.07 11.09
CA THR A 12 50.26 23.34 10.36
C THR A 12 48.84 23.83 10.07
N CYS A 13 48.44 24.93 10.71
CA CYS A 13 47.20 25.62 10.36
C CYS A 13 47.27 26.12 8.91
N PRO A 14 46.30 25.78 8.04
CA PRO A 14 46.27 26.29 6.67
C PRO A 14 46.15 27.83 6.69
N SER A 15 46.85 28.49 5.76
CA SER A 15 46.80 29.94 5.64
C SER A 15 45.37 30.41 5.34
N LEU A 16 45.00 31.63 5.73
CA LEU A 16 43.69 32.23 5.42
C LEU A 16 43.31 32.13 3.93
N SER A 17 44.32 32.21 3.04
CA SER A 17 44.15 32.03 1.59
C SER A 17 43.77 30.59 1.22
N THR A 18 44.40 29.60 1.85
CA THR A 18 44.06 28.18 1.68
C THR A 18 42.67 27.85 2.20
N CYS A 19 42.28 28.41 3.35
CA CYS A 19 40.92 28.26 3.89
C CYS A 19 39.87 28.90 2.98
N TYR A 20 40.15 30.10 2.44
CA TYR A 20 39.25 30.78 1.51
C TYR A 20 39.10 30.00 0.20
N PHE A 21 40.20 29.46 -0.35
CA PHE A 21 40.16 28.63 -1.55
C PHE A 21 39.33 27.35 -1.33
N LEU A 22 39.53 26.64 -0.21
CA LEU A 22 38.76 25.45 0.13
C LEU A 22 37.27 25.77 0.35
N PHE A 23 36.95 26.92 0.95
CA PHE A 23 35.58 27.39 1.11
C PHE A 23 34.90 27.68 -0.24
N VAL A 24 35.60 28.34 -1.17
CA VAL A 24 35.08 28.59 -2.53
C VAL A 24 34.84 27.27 -3.27
N VAL A 25 35.76 26.32 -3.21
CA VAL A 25 35.58 24.99 -3.82
C VAL A 25 34.39 24.26 -3.21
N PHE A 26 34.22 24.32 -1.89
CA PHE A 26 33.07 23.72 -1.20
C PHE A 26 31.74 24.36 -1.61
N VAL A 27 31.68 25.70 -1.70
CA VAL A 27 30.48 26.43 -2.14
C VAL A 27 30.14 26.13 -3.59
N VAL A 28 31.12 26.14 -4.51
CA VAL A 28 30.90 25.81 -5.93
C VAL A 28 30.48 24.35 -6.09
N SER A 29 31.09 23.42 -5.35
CA SER A 29 30.70 22.00 -5.34
C SER A 29 29.28 21.82 -4.80
N THR A 30 28.93 22.52 -3.72
CA THR A 30 27.58 22.48 -3.12
C THR A 30 26.54 23.05 -4.08
N ILE A 31 26.83 24.18 -4.74
CA ILE A 31 25.95 24.78 -5.76
C ILE A 31 25.78 23.83 -6.95
N PHE A 32 26.87 23.23 -7.43
CA PHE A 32 26.83 22.25 -8.51
C PHE A 32 26.03 21.01 -8.13
N HIS A 33 26.19 20.50 -6.90
CA HIS A 33 25.45 19.35 -6.40
C HIS A 33 23.97 19.65 -6.14
N CYS A 34 23.65 20.86 -5.66
CA CYS A 34 22.29 21.39 -5.56
C CYS A 34 21.65 21.53 -6.94
N HIS A 35 22.36 22.06 -7.95
CA HIS A 35 21.87 22.14 -9.33
C HIS A 35 21.64 20.77 -9.94
N ARG A 36 22.55 19.81 -9.74
CA ARG A 36 22.38 18.42 -10.20
C ARG A 36 21.21 17.73 -9.50
N ARG A 37 21.01 17.97 -8.20
CA ARG A 37 19.83 17.47 -7.48
C ARG A 37 18.54 18.13 -7.95
N LEU A 38 18.54 19.45 -8.19
CA LEU A 38 17.38 20.16 -8.75
C LEU A 38 17.05 19.70 -10.17
N ALA A 39 18.05 19.31 -10.98
CA ALA A 39 17.84 18.72 -12.30
C ALA A 39 17.33 17.27 -12.25
N LEU A 40 17.52 16.56 -11.14
CA LEU A 40 17.00 15.22 -10.88
C LEU A 40 15.65 15.23 -10.14
N VAL A 41 15.25 16.39 -9.58
CA VAL A 41 13.88 16.62 -9.11
C VAL A 41 13.05 16.90 -10.35
N PRO A 42 12.10 16.03 -10.73
CA PRO A 42 11.22 16.33 -11.84
C PRO A 42 10.50 17.63 -11.51
N ALA A 43 10.53 18.58 -12.46
CA ALA A 43 9.77 19.80 -12.36
C ALA A 43 8.33 19.43 -11.96
N PRO A 44 7.82 19.90 -10.79
CA PRO A 44 6.38 19.91 -10.64
C PRO A 44 5.85 20.83 -11.76
N TRP A 45 4.60 20.66 -12.16
CA TRP A 45 3.96 21.38 -13.29
C TRP A 45 4.07 20.68 -14.65
N ALA A 46 3.59 19.44 -14.70
CA ALA A 46 2.78 18.98 -15.83
C ALA A 46 1.74 17.94 -15.38
N TYR A 47 1.14 18.15 -14.21
CA TYR A 47 -0.18 17.61 -13.93
C TYR A 47 -1.03 18.77 -13.47
N SER A 48 -2.04 19.10 -14.26
CA SER A 48 -3.13 19.96 -13.85
C SER A 48 -3.85 19.26 -12.70
N ALA A 49 -3.34 19.41 -11.47
CA ALA A 49 -4.24 19.35 -10.33
C ALA A 49 -5.34 20.35 -10.67
N GLN A 50 -6.59 19.90 -10.80
CA GLN A 50 -7.70 20.83 -10.86
C GLN A 50 -7.70 21.59 -9.54
N VAL A 51 -7.01 22.71 -9.53
CA VAL A 51 -7.12 23.71 -8.48
C VAL A 51 -8.47 24.34 -8.72
N VAL A 52 -9.50 23.78 -8.08
CA VAL A 52 -10.77 24.48 -7.96
C VAL A 52 -10.49 25.66 -7.03
N LEU A 53 -10.27 26.84 -7.64
CA LEU A 53 -10.33 28.10 -6.94
C LEU A 53 -11.68 28.17 -6.24
N VAL A 54 -11.63 28.48 -4.94
CA VAL A 54 -12.77 28.57 -4.02
C VAL A 54 -13.95 29.25 -4.72
N PRO A 55 -15.13 28.59 -4.84
CA PRO A 55 -16.34 29.31 -5.18
C PRO A 55 -16.55 30.36 -4.08
N ARG A 56 -16.70 31.64 -4.45
CA ARG A 56 -17.03 32.75 -3.52
C ARG A 56 -18.38 32.57 -2.81
N HIS A 57 -19.03 31.42 -2.96
CA HIS A 57 -20.15 30.96 -2.18
C HIS A 57 -19.81 29.60 -1.57
N HIS A 58 -19.87 29.50 -0.23
CA HIS A 58 -19.96 28.19 0.41
C HIS A 58 -21.09 27.40 -0.27
N PRO A 59 -20.87 26.16 -0.72
CA PRO A 59 -21.99 25.37 -1.23
C PRO A 59 -23.07 25.38 -0.15
N GLN A 60 -24.29 25.78 -0.53
CA GLN A 60 -25.44 25.69 0.36
C GLN A 60 -25.67 24.23 0.82
N GLU A 61 -25.09 23.28 0.08
CA GLU A 61 -25.00 21.87 0.40
C GLU A 61 -23.72 21.54 1.19
N GLY A 62 -23.80 20.52 2.06
CA GLY A 62 -22.70 20.05 2.88
C GLY A 62 -21.50 19.46 2.12
N MET A 63 -20.50 18.95 2.84
CA MET A 63 -19.40 18.17 2.25
C MET A 63 -18.94 17.04 3.17
N PHE A 64 -18.39 15.99 2.55
CA PHE A 64 -17.83 14.83 3.23
C PHE A 64 -16.31 14.84 3.13
N THR A 65 -15.64 14.40 4.20
CA THR A 65 -14.21 14.07 4.21
C THR A 65 -13.99 12.82 5.05
N ILE A 66 -12.76 12.32 5.09
CA ILE A 66 -12.37 11.15 5.88
C ILE A 66 -11.07 11.41 6.62
N ASN A 67 -10.82 10.69 7.71
CA ASN A 67 -9.51 10.65 8.32
C ASN A 67 -8.47 9.99 7.39
N SER A 68 -7.20 10.30 7.62
CA SER A 68 -6.08 9.62 6.98
C SER A 68 -5.40 8.74 8.02
N LYS A 69 -5.49 7.41 7.89
CA LYS A 69 -4.87 6.47 8.84
C LYS A 69 -4.28 5.26 8.14
N GLY A 70 -3.18 4.75 8.69
CA GLY A 70 -2.52 3.56 8.15
C GLY A 70 -1.72 3.83 6.88
N ARG A 71 -1.38 2.74 6.18
CA ARG A 71 -0.53 2.77 4.97
C ARG A 71 -1.38 2.61 3.71
N LEU A 72 -0.74 2.36 2.56
CA LEU A 72 -1.35 2.36 1.23
C LEU A 72 -2.74 1.70 1.18
N GLY A 73 -2.86 0.41 1.51
CA GLY A 73 -4.13 -0.31 1.44
C GLY A 73 -5.22 0.24 2.37
N ASN A 74 -4.87 0.78 3.54
CA ASN A 74 -5.85 1.44 4.41
C ASN A 74 -6.38 2.73 3.78
N GLN A 75 -5.48 3.53 3.19
CA GLN A 75 -5.85 4.80 2.57
C GLN A 75 -6.65 4.57 1.27
N MET A 76 -6.41 3.48 0.55
CA MET A 76 -7.27 3.05 -0.56
C MET A 76 -8.69 2.71 -0.08
N GLY A 77 -8.81 1.97 1.02
CA GLY A 77 -10.09 1.69 1.70
C GLY A 77 -10.85 2.97 2.09
N GLN A 78 -10.14 3.91 2.71
CA GLN A 78 -10.68 5.21 3.09
C GLN A 78 -11.13 6.01 1.88
N TYR A 79 -10.32 6.06 0.81
CA TYR A 79 -10.66 6.76 -0.42
C TYR A 79 -11.94 6.20 -1.06
N ALA A 80 -11.97 4.89 -1.31
CA ALA A 80 -13.11 4.24 -1.96
C ALA A 80 -14.40 4.36 -1.14
N THR A 81 -14.29 4.26 0.17
CA THR A 81 -15.42 4.44 1.09
C THR A 81 -15.94 5.88 1.05
N LEU A 82 -15.05 6.87 1.12
CA LEU A 82 -15.45 8.28 1.01
C LEU A 82 -16.13 8.54 -0.34
N TYR A 83 -15.54 8.05 -1.43
CA TYR A 83 -16.06 8.20 -2.78
C TYR A 83 -17.50 7.68 -2.88
N ALA A 84 -17.73 6.44 -2.44
CA ALA A 84 -19.04 5.81 -2.55
C ALA A 84 -20.08 6.44 -1.63
N LEU A 85 -19.75 6.67 -0.34
CA LEU A 85 -20.70 7.25 0.62
C LEU A 85 -21.08 8.68 0.26
N ALA A 86 -20.14 9.48 -0.26
CA ALA A 86 -20.45 10.84 -0.69
C ALA A 86 -21.44 10.85 -1.86
N LYS A 87 -21.25 9.96 -2.86
CA LYS A 87 -22.20 9.77 -3.96
C LYS A 87 -23.58 9.31 -3.47
N MET A 88 -23.64 8.29 -2.61
CA MET A 88 -24.89 7.79 -2.03
C MET A 88 -25.68 8.87 -1.28
N ASN A 89 -24.99 9.84 -0.68
CA ASN A 89 -25.61 10.91 0.10
C ASN A 89 -25.80 12.22 -0.69
N GLY A 90 -25.46 12.24 -1.99
CA GLY A 90 -25.54 13.45 -2.81
C GLY A 90 -24.67 14.58 -2.29
N ARG A 91 -23.46 14.27 -1.83
CA ARG A 91 -22.52 15.24 -1.24
C ARG A 91 -21.21 15.30 -2.01
N PRO A 92 -20.59 16.48 -2.15
CA PRO A 92 -19.20 16.57 -2.59
C PRO A 92 -18.27 15.95 -1.55
N ALA A 93 -17.25 15.24 -2.02
CA ALA A 93 -16.21 14.63 -1.19
C ALA A 93 -14.86 15.31 -1.41
N TYR A 94 -14.11 15.47 -0.34
CA TYR A 94 -12.74 15.99 -0.37
C TYR A 94 -11.81 15.13 0.48
N ILE A 95 -10.65 14.78 -0.07
CA ILE A 95 -9.65 13.96 0.63
C ILE A 95 -8.66 14.82 1.41
N PRO A 96 -8.14 14.35 2.56
CA PRO A 96 -6.99 14.99 3.20
C PRO A 96 -5.76 15.00 2.30
N ALA A 97 -4.91 16.01 2.45
CA ALA A 97 -3.64 16.11 1.74
C ALA A 97 -2.76 14.85 1.88
N GLN A 98 -2.79 14.18 3.03
CA GLN A 98 -2.01 12.95 3.25
C GLN A 98 -2.49 11.77 2.39
N ILE A 99 -3.80 11.62 2.17
CA ILE A 99 -4.33 10.61 1.25
C ILE A 99 -3.87 10.91 -0.17
N HIS A 100 -3.94 12.17 -0.58
CA HIS A 100 -3.43 12.59 -1.88
C HIS A 100 -1.94 12.29 -2.03
N SER A 101 -1.10 12.68 -1.07
CA SER A 101 0.35 12.40 -1.12
C SER A 101 0.69 10.91 -1.18
N THR A 102 -0.17 10.04 -0.64
CA THR A 102 0.04 8.59 -0.66
C THR A 102 -0.45 7.96 -1.97
N LEU A 103 -1.60 8.39 -2.49
CA LEU A 103 -2.28 7.73 -3.60
C LEU A 103 -2.00 8.38 -4.96
N ALA A 104 -1.98 9.71 -5.05
CA ALA A 104 -1.83 10.43 -6.32
C ALA A 104 -0.52 10.15 -7.07
N PRO A 105 0.63 9.84 -6.42
CA PRO A 105 1.82 9.43 -7.16
C PRO A 105 1.67 8.09 -7.89
N ILE A 106 0.73 7.24 -7.47
CA ILE A 106 0.53 5.88 -7.98
C ILE A 106 -0.66 5.85 -8.94
N PHE A 107 -1.74 6.51 -8.55
CA PHE A 107 -3.06 6.41 -9.17
C PHE A 107 -3.59 7.75 -9.68
N ARG A 108 -4.50 7.68 -10.65
CA ARG A 108 -5.20 8.83 -11.23
C ARG A 108 -6.47 9.22 -10.44
N ILE A 109 -6.35 9.29 -9.12
CA ILE A 109 -7.47 9.67 -8.24
C ILE A 109 -7.97 11.09 -8.55
N THR A 110 -9.29 11.29 -8.48
CA THR A 110 -9.94 12.54 -8.93
C THR A 110 -10.49 13.40 -7.80
N LEU A 111 -10.82 12.82 -6.64
CA LEU A 111 -11.35 13.59 -5.51
C LEU A 111 -10.41 14.76 -5.12
N PRO A 112 -10.96 15.99 -4.97
CA PRO A 112 -10.18 17.17 -4.66
C PRO A 112 -9.59 17.14 -3.26
N VAL A 113 -8.44 17.81 -3.08
CA VAL A 113 -7.77 17.91 -1.78
C VAL A 113 -8.40 18.99 -0.91
N LEU A 114 -8.76 18.63 0.31
CA LEU A 114 -9.08 19.58 1.37
C LEU A 114 -7.80 20.01 2.10
N HIS A 115 -7.37 21.25 1.91
CA HIS A 115 -6.20 21.79 2.58
C HIS A 115 -6.42 21.87 4.10
N SER A 116 -5.36 21.57 4.88
CA SER A 116 -5.45 21.46 6.35
C SER A 116 -5.90 22.77 7.02
N ALA A 117 -5.52 23.92 6.47
CA ALA A 117 -5.95 25.22 6.97
C ALA A 117 -7.47 25.41 6.86
N THR A 118 -8.05 25.05 5.72
CA THR A 118 -9.50 25.07 5.49
C THR A 118 -10.20 24.04 6.37
N ALA A 119 -9.64 22.83 6.46
CA ALA A 119 -10.22 21.75 7.26
C ALA A 119 -10.38 22.10 8.75
N ARG A 120 -9.46 22.90 9.32
CA ARG A 120 -9.51 23.30 10.74
C ARG A 120 -10.68 24.23 11.07
N GLY A 121 -11.12 25.05 10.13
CA GLY A 121 -12.23 26.00 10.34
C GLY A 121 -13.62 25.40 10.18
N ILE A 122 -13.73 24.14 9.76
CA ILE A 122 -15.03 23.50 9.50
C ILE A 122 -15.50 22.73 10.75
N PRO A 123 -16.75 22.93 11.20
CA PRO A 123 -17.32 22.23 12.35
C PRO A 123 -17.72 20.79 11.98
N TRP A 124 -16.73 19.90 11.86
CA TRP A 124 -16.93 18.51 11.47
C TRP A 124 -17.76 17.74 12.51
N ARG A 125 -18.81 17.06 12.03
CA ARG A 125 -19.43 15.95 12.75
C ARG A 125 -18.69 14.66 12.40
N ASN A 126 -18.10 14.03 13.40
CA ASN A 126 -17.38 12.76 13.22
C ASN A 126 -18.36 11.59 13.17
N TYR A 127 -18.14 10.68 12.22
CA TYR A 127 -18.84 9.41 12.11
C TYR A 127 -17.81 8.28 12.13
N HIS A 128 -17.91 7.40 13.12
CA HIS A 128 -17.04 6.24 13.19
C HIS A 128 -17.58 5.12 12.32
N LEU A 129 -16.73 4.61 11.44
CA LEU A 129 -17.01 3.49 10.56
C LEU A 129 -16.17 2.29 11.00
N ASN A 130 -16.86 1.19 11.23
CA ASN A 130 -16.25 -0.12 11.40
C ASN A 130 -15.66 -0.61 10.06
N ASP A 131 -14.64 -1.47 10.10
CA ASP A 131 -13.96 -1.95 8.88
C ASP A 131 -14.91 -2.70 7.93
N TRP A 132 -15.80 -3.51 8.50
CA TRP A 132 -16.78 -4.30 7.76
C TRP A 132 -17.95 -3.49 7.22
N MET A 133 -18.11 -2.25 7.68
CA MET A 133 -19.22 -1.35 7.37
C MET A 133 -20.61 -1.91 7.73
N GLU A 134 -21.58 -1.05 7.98
CA GLU A 134 -22.93 -1.45 8.37
C GLU A 134 -23.96 -0.69 7.52
N GLU A 135 -25.09 -1.33 7.23
CA GLU A 135 -26.13 -0.79 6.33
C GLU A 135 -26.62 0.61 6.78
N GLN A 136 -26.66 0.85 8.09
CA GLN A 136 -27.00 2.17 8.66
C GLN A 136 -26.08 3.31 8.19
N TYR A 137 -24.88 3.01 7.68
CA TYR A 137 -23.94 4.01 7.17
C TYR A 137 -24.29 4.53 5.77
N ARG A 138 -25.25 3.93 5.05
CA ARG A 138 -25.64 4.42 3.71
C ARG A 138 -26.24 5.83 3.74
N HIS A 139 -26.87 6.20 4.85
CA HIS A 139 -27.48 7.51 5.03
C HIS A 139 -26.87 8.23 6.24
N ILE A 140 -26.06 9.24 5.97
CA ILE A 140 -25.32 9.97 7.00
C ILE A 140 -25.87 11.40 7.10
N PRO A 141 -26.55 11.75 8.21
CA PRO A 141 -27.11 13.07 8.36
C PRO A 141 -26.03 14.14 8.61
N GLY A 142 -26.37 15.39 8.34
CA GLY A 142 -25.52 16.54 8.65
C GLY A 142 -24.81 17.13 7.44
N ARG A 143 -24.37 18.38 7.64
CA ARG A 143 -23.79 19.21 6.58
C ARG A 143 -22.28 19.01 6.43
N TYR A 144 -21.53 18.91 7.51
CA TYR A 144 -20.08 18.74 7.45
C TYR A 144 -19.70 17.43 8.14
N VAL A 145 -19.42 16.40 7.35
CA VAL A 145 -19.22 15.03 7.84
C VAL A 145 -17.76 14.64 7.69
N ARG A 146 -17.16 14.14 8.76
CA ARG A 146 -15.85 13.50 8.73
C ARG A 146 -15.99 12.03 9.12
N LEU A 147 -15.81 11.17 8.13
CA LEU A 147 -15.73 9.74 8.32
C LEU A 147 -14.43 9.40 9.07
N THR A 148 -14.47 8.43 9.96
CA THR A 148 -13.33 8.02 10.77
C THR A 148 -13.27 6.50 10.89
N GLY A 149 -12.10 5.95 11.22
CA GLY A 149 -11.88 4.51 11.29
C GLY A 149 -10.91 4.01 10.21
N TYR A 150 -11.03 2.73 9.88
CA TYR A 150 -10.29 2.04 8.82
C TYR A 150 -11.24 1.31 7.87
N PRO A 151 -12.25 1.97 7.29
CA PRO A 151 -13.22 1.26 6.44
C PRO A 151 -12.52 0.66 5.22
N CYS A 152 -12.71 -0.64 4.99
CA CYS A 152 -12.15 -1.35 3.85
C CYS A 152 -13.10 -2.42 3.30
N SER A 153 -14.42 -2.23 3.50
CA SER A 153 -15.41 -3.17 3.00
C SER A 153 -15.82 -2.92 1.56
N TRP A 154 -15.69 -3.95 0.72
CA TRP A 154 -16.15 -3.90 -0.67
C TRP A 154 -17.65 -3.66 -0.80
N THR A 155 -18.45 -4.05 0.19
CA THR A 155 -19.91 -3.97 0.16
C THR A 155 -20.45 -2.55 -0.09
N PHE A 156 -19.66 -1.52 0.23
CA PHE A 156 -20.05 -0.13 0.07
C PHE A 156 -19.56 0.54 -1.22
N TYR A 157 -18.60 -0.03 -1.94
CA TYR A 157 -18.07 0.59 -3.17
C TYR A 157 -18.07 -0.34 -4.39
N HIS A 158 -18.35 -1.63 -4.22
CA HIS A 158 -18.30 -2.60 -5.31
C HIS A 158 -19.40 -2.39 -6.36
N HIS A 159 -20.54 -1.84 -5.99
CA HIS A 159 -21.56 -1.42 -6.96
C HIS A 159 -21.08 -0.29 -7.90
N LEU A 160 -20.01 0.43 -7.52
CA LEU A 160 -19.32 1.44 -8.35
C LEU A 160 -18.00 0.89 -8.92
N ARG A 161 -17.82 -0.43 -9.02
CA ARG A 161 -16.52 -1.05 -9.33
C ARG A 161 -15.81 -0.42 -10.53
N GLN A 162 -16.53 -0.12 -11.62
CA GLN A 162 -15.92 0.48 -12.80
C GLN A 162 -15.31 1.87 -12.53
N GLU A 163 -15.99 2.70 -11.74
CA GLU A 163 -15.48 4.00 -11.33
C GLU A 163 -14.29 3.83 -10.37
N ILE A 164 -14.39 2.92 -9.41
CA ILE A 164 -13.29 2.62 -8.48
C ILE A 164 -12.03 2.15 -9.24
N LEU A 165 -12.18 1.33 -10.29
CA LEU A 165 -11.06 0.93 -11.15
C LEU A 165 -10.46 2.11 -11.92
N GLN A 166 -11.28 3.08 -12.33
CA GLN A 166 -10.79 4.30 -12.98
C GLN A 166 -10.00 5.18 -11.99
N GLU A 167 -10.53 5.40 -10.78
CA GLU A 167 -9.86 6.14 -9.71
C GLU A 167 -8.50 5.54 -9.35
N PHE A 168 -8.41 4.20 -9.34
CA PHE A 168 -7.17 3.46 -9.04
C PHE A 168 -6.41 3.01 -10.30
N SER A 169 -6.62 3.67 -11.45
CA SER A 169 -5.81 3.43 -12.64
C SER A 169 -4.38 3.95 -12.42
N LEU A 170 -3.38 3.12 -12.74
CA LEU A 170 -1.97 3.47 -12.57
C LEU A 170 -1.56 4.60 -13.53
N HIS A 171 -0.64 5.45 -13.08
CA HIS A 171 0.09 6.33 -14.00
C HIS A 171 0.96 5.53 -14.97
N GLU A 172 1.17 6.07 -16.17
CA GLU A 172 1.88 5.36 -17.24
C GLU A 172 3.28 4.94 -16.82
N HIS A 173 4.05 5.86 -16.22
CA HIS A 173 5.41 5.57 -15.76
C HIS A 173 5.48 4.46 -14.70
N VAL A 174 4.46 4.36 -13.83
CA VAL A 174 4.36 3.29 -12.82
C VAL A 174 4.01 1.96 -13.47
N ARG A 175 3.06 2.00 -14.43
CA ARG A 175 2.61 0.83 -15.18
C ARG A 175 3.71 0.25 -16.06
N GLU A 176 4.45 1.11 -16.78
CA GLU A 176 5.51 0.69 -17.69
C GLU A 176 6.64 -0.07 -16.97
N GLU A 177 7.03 0.36 -15.77
CA GLU A 177 8.08 -0.33 -15.00
C GLU A 177 7.65 -1.78 -14.69
N ALA A 178 6.42 -1.96 -14.21
CA ALA A 178 5.85 -3.28 -13.93
C ALA A 178 5.70 -4.13 -15.22
N GLN A 179 5.21 -3.54 -16.31
CA GLN A 179 5.02 -4.24 -17.57
C GLN A 179 6.35 -4.65 -18.21
N LYS A 180 7.39 -3.81 -18.16
CA LYS A 180 8.74 -4.16 -18.65
C LYS A 180 9.29 -5.37 -17.90
N PHE A 181 9.09 -5.43 -16.58
CA PHE A 181 9.49 -6.58 -15.79
C PHE A 181 8.75 -7.87 -16.21
N LEU A 182 7.42 -7.82 -16.33
CA LEU A 182 6.62 -8.99 -16.75
C LEU A 182 6.91 -9.40 -18.20
N GLN A 183 7.15 -8.46 -19.11
CA GLN A 183 7.53 -8.74 -20.49
C GLN A 183 8.89 -9.43 -20.57
N ALA A 184 9.86 -8.99 -19.77
CA ALA A 184 11.16 -9.65 -19.68
C ALA A 184 11.03 -11.09 -19.18
N LEU A 185 10.15 -11.35 -18.20
CA LEU A 185 9.84 -12.71 -17.76
C LEU A 185 9.15 -13.52 -18.86
N GLN A 186 8.19 -12.95 -19.58
CA GLN A 186 7.53 -13.64 -20.69
C GLN A 186 8.50 -14.00 -21.81
N ALA A 187 9.50 -13.16 -22.08
CA ALA A 187 10.49 -13.39 -23.15
C ALA A 187 11.43 -14.58 -22.88
N THR A 188 11.56 -15.02 -21.63
CA THR A 188 12.36 -16.21 -21.27
C THR A 188 11.56 -17.51 -21.33
N GLN A 189 10.27 -17.44 -21.67
CA GLN A 189 9.33 -18.55 -21.57
C GLN A 189 8.88 -19.00 -22.96
N ALA A 190 8.84 -20.32 -23.17
CA ALA A 190 8.47 -20.92 -24.45
C ALA A 190 6.97 -20.74 -24.79
N TRP A 191 6.14 -20.49 -23.77
CA TRP A 191 4.69 -20.37 -23.90
C TRP A 191 4.20 -19.08 -23.25
N ARG A 192 3.00 -18.63 -23.64
CA ARG A 192 2.32 -17.54 -22.95
C ARG A 192 2.11 -17.91 -21.49
N VAL A 193 2.66 -17.10 -20.59
CA VAL A 193 2.56 -17.36 -19.15
C VAL A 193 1.33 -16.69 -18.56
N THR A 194 0.84 -17.28 -17.47
CA THR A 194 -0.17 -16.70 -16.61
C THR A 194 0.53 -16.15 -15.37
N PHE A 195 0.62 -14.83 -15.23
CA PHE A 195 1.26 -14.25 -14.05
C PHE A 195 0.31 -14.29 -12.85
N VAL A 196 0.79 -14.83 -11.73
CA VAL A 196 0.07 -14.85 -10.46
C VAL A 196 0.85 -14.01 -9.46
N GLY A 197 0.30 -12.87 -9.06
CA GLY A 197 0.91 -12.01 -8.06
C GLY A 197 0.79 -12.64 -6.68
N VAL A 198 1.89 -12.87 -5.98
CA VAL A 198 1.92 -13.45 -4.64
C VAL A 198 2.35 -12.37 -3.65
N HIS A 199 1.45 -11.93 -2.79
CA HIS A 199 1.76 -10.97 -1.74
C HIS A 199 1.76 -11.63 -0.36
N VAL A 200 2.95 -11.74 0.22
CA VAL A 200 3.17 -12.31 1.55
C VAL A 200 3.40 -11.19 2.57
N ARG A 201 2.46 -11.02 3.50
CA ARG A 201 2.54 -10.05 4.59
C ARG A 201 3.14 -10.69 5.83
N ARG A 202 4.24 -10.12 6.31
CA ARG A 202 4.90 -10.49 7.57
C ARG A 202 5.20 -9.25 8.40
N GLY A 203 6.42 -8.72 8.38
CA GLY A 203 6.78 -7.50 9.11
C GLY A 203 6.26 -7.46 10.55
N ASP A 204 5.55 -6.38 10.91
CA ASP A 204 4.92 -6.21 12.22
C ASP A 204 3.88 -7.30 12.57
N TYR A 205 3.27 -7.95 11.58
CA TYR A 205 2.29 -9.01 11.80
C TYR A 205 2.92 -10.24 12.46
N ILE A 206 4.22 -10.48 12.31
CA ILE A 206 4.94 -11.55 13.04
C ILE A 206 4.72 -11.42 14.56
N ARG A 207 4.65 -10.19 15.07
CA ARG A 207 4.39 -9.92 16.49
C ARG A 207 2.92 -9.75 16.78
N VAL A 208 2.22 -8.98 15.95
CA VAL A 208 0.84 -8.55 16.22
C VAL A 208 -0.16 -9.69 16.11
N MET A 209 -0.02 -10.57 15.11
CA MET A 209 -0.97 -11.69 14.90
C MET A 209 -1.04 -12.62 16.10
N PRO A 210 0.06 -13.22 16.60
CA PRO A 210 -0.02 -14.13 17.74
C PRO A 210 -0.33 -13.41 19.05
N ARG A 211 0.25 -12.23 19.31
CA ARG A 211 0.19 -11.57 20.63
C ARG A 211 -1.09 -10.77 20.85
N VAL A 212 -1.61 -10.13 19.80
CA VAL A 212 -2.77 -9.23 19.90
C VAL A 212 -4.00 -9.92 19.35
N TRP A 213 -3.88 -10.47 18.14
CA TRP A 213 -5.03 -11.01 17.41
C TRP A 213 -5.26 -12.50 17.61
N LYS A 214 -4.49 -13.18 18.47
CA LYS A 214 -4.60 -14.64 18.68
C LYS A 214 -4.70 -15.40 17.35
N GLY A 215 -3.86 -15.03 16.39
CA GLY A 215 -3.89 -15.54 15.03
C GLY A 215 -2.51 -15.93 14.52
N VAL A 216 -2.52 -16.48 13.32
CA VAL A 216 -1.33 -16.96 12.62
C VAL A 216 -1.10 -16.17 11.34
N LEU A 217 0.10 -16.25 10.81
CA LEU A 217 0.41 -15.80 9.45
C LEU A 217 0.31 -16.97 8.48
N ALA A 218 0.38 -16.67 7.19
CA ALA A 218 0.56 -17.70 6.18
C ALA A 218 1.85 -18.49 6.47
N ASP A 219 1.73 -19.81 6.43
CA ASP A 219 2.84 -20.75 6.57
C ASP A 219 3.21 -21.36 5.22
N ARG A 220 4.20 -22.26 5.24
CA ARG A 220 4.63 -23.00 4.03
C ARG A 220 3.50 -23.83 3.44
N GLY A 221 2.67 -24.44 4.30
CA GLY A 221 1.55 -25.28 3.89
C GLY A 221 0.50 -24.51 3.11
N TYR A 222 0.12 -23.31 3.56
CA TYR A 222 -0.77 -22.42 2.83
C TYR A 222 -0.18 -22.01 1.48
N LEU A 223 1.07 -21.55 1.46
CA LEU A 223 1.71 -21.07 0.23
C LEU A 223 1.79 -22.18 -0.81
N GLN A 224 2.19 -23.38 -0.39
CA GLN A 224 2.25 -24.54 -1.28
C GLN A 224 0.87 -24.86 -1.88
N GLN A 225 -0.17 -24.98 -1.03
CA GLN A 225 -1.53 -25.24 -1.50
C GLN A 225 -2.05 -24.16 -2.45
N ALA A 226 -1.75 -22.89 -2.18
CA ALA A 226 -2.16 -21.79 -3.04
C ALA A 226 -1.44 -21.83 -4.40
N LEU A 227 -0.13 -22.09 -4.44
CA LEU A 227 0.62 -22.26 -5.68
C LEU A 227 0.08 -23.45 -6.48
N ASP A 228 -0.13 -24.60 -5.82
CA ASP A 228 -0.61 -25.82 -6.45
C ASP A 228 -2.03 -25.67 -7.02
N TRP A 229 -2.88 -24.88 -6.36
CA TRP A 229 -4.21 -24.54 -6.89
C TRP A 229 -4.12 -23.86 -8.27
N PHE A 230 -3.17 -22.94 -8.45
CA PHE A 230 -2.93 -22.28 -9.75
C PHE A 230 -2.23 -23.22 -10.75
N ARG A 231 -1.27 -24.04 -10.30
CA ARG A 231 -0.60 -25.05 -11.16
C ARG A 231 -1.58 -26.06 -11.73
N ALA A 232 -2.61 -26.45 -10.96
CA ALA A 232 -3.64 -27.36 -11.42
C ALA A 232 -4.61 -26.72 -12.43
N ARG A 233 -4.74 -25.40 -12.45
CA ARG A 233 -5.76 -24.67 -13.21
C ARG A 233 -5.23 -23.97 -14.46
N TYR A 234 -3.96 -23.57 -14.44
CA TYR A 234 -3.32 -22.83 -15.53
C TYR A 234 -2.14 -23.62 -16.07
N ARG A 235 -1.98 -23.61 -17.40
CA ARG A 235 -0.96 -24.41 -18.10
C ARG A 235 0.48 -23.99 -17.78
N SER A 236 0.71 -22.70 -17.55
CA SER A 236 2.06 -22.13 -17.37
C SER A 236 2.01 -20.94 -16.41
N PRO A 237 1.67 -21.15 -15.12
CA PRO A 237 1.68 -20.07 -14.15
C PRO A 237 3.11 -19.64 -13.85
N VAL A 238 3.32 -18.35 -13.65
CA VAL A 238 4.55 -17.79 -13.08
C VAL A 238 4.17 -16.95 -11.87
N PHE A 239 4.71 -17.30 -10.71
CA PHE A 239 4.42 -16.69 -9.42
C PHE A 239 5.36 -15.52 -9.16
N VAL A 240 4.82 -14.31 -9.11
CA VAL A 240 5.59 -13.09 -8.89
C VAL A 240 5.46 -12.68 -7.43
N VAL A 241 6.49 -12.99 -6.63
CA VAL A 241 6.47 -12.86 -5.18
C VAL A 241 6.94 -11.48 -4.73
N THR A 242 6.10 -10.85 -3.91
CA THR A 242 6.38 -9.60 -3.17
C THR A 242 6.13 -9.83 -1.69
N SER A 243 6.94 -9.19 -0.84
CA SER A 243 6.88 -9.39 0.61
C SER A 243 7.66 -8.30 1.33
N ASP A 244 7.23 -7.97 2.54
CA ASP A 244 8.04 -7.16 3.48
C ASP A 244 9.02 -8.00 4.32
N ASP A 245 9.14 -9.29 4.00
CA ASP A 245 10.12 -10.24 4.51
C ASP A 245 10.48 -11.23 3.39
N MET A 246 11.27 -10.76 2.43
CA MET A 246 11.64 -11.54 1.24
C MET A 246 12.59 -12.70 1.58
N ALA A 247 13.38 -12.59 2.67
CA ALA A 247 14.27 -13.65 3.11
C ALA A 247 13.45 -14.89 3.51
N TRP A 248 12.42 -14.69 4.34
CA TRP A 248 11.53 -15.77 4.73
C TRP A 248 10.80 -16.40 3.54
N CYS A 249 10.40 -15.60 2.54
CA CYS A 249 9.77 -16.11 1.32
C CYS A 249 10.69 -17.06 0.55
N ARG A 250 11.98 -16.70 0.39
CA ARG A 250 12.97 -17.56 -0.30
C ARG A 250 13.22 -18.87 0.43
N GLU A 251 13.10 -18.88 1.76
CA GLU A 251 13.24 -20.09 2.56
C GLU A 251 11.97 -20.96 2.59
N SER A 252 10.81 -20.35 2.32
CA SER A 252 9.50 -20.95 2.61
C SER A 252 8.70 -21.35 1.37
N ILE A 253 8.99 -20.76 0.22
CA ILE A 253 8.33 -21.07 -1.05
C ILE A 253 9.23 -22.01 -1.85
N ASP A 254 8.69 -23.16 -2.23
CA ASP A 254 9.39 -24.08 -3.14
C ASP A 254 9.43 -23.49 -4.56
N SER A 255 10.63 -23.11 -4.99
CA SER A 255 10.91 -22.59 -6.33
C SER A 255 11.62 -23.61 -7.23
N SER A 256 11.67 -24.89 -6.85
CA SER A 256 12.38 -25.95 -7.59
C SER A 256 11.84 -26.20 -9.00
N LEU A 257 10.57 -25.88 -9.25
CA LEU A 257 9.92 -26.00 -10.56
C LEU A 257 10.26 -24.85 -11.52
N GLY A 258 11.00 -23.84 -11.07
CA GLY A 258 11.41 -22.70 -11.91
C GLY A 258 10.27 -21.73 -12.26
N ASP A 259 9.10 -21.87 -11.63
CA ASP A 259 7.90 -21.07 -11.87
C ASP A 259 7.71 -19.93 -10.85
N VAL A 260 8.68 -19.69 -9.96
CA VAL A 260 8.63 -18.66 -8.92
C VAL A 260 9.70 -17.60 -9.15
N VAL A 261 9.30 -16.33 -9.12
CA VAL A 261 10.17 -15.15 -9.23
C VAL A 261 10.01 -14.27 -8.01
N PHE A 262 11.10 -14.06 -7.27
CA PHE A 262 11.14 -13.15 -6.12
C PHE A 262 11.44 -11.71 -6.57
N ALA A 263 10.38 -10.95 -6.87
CA ALA A 263 10.47 -9.64 -7.53
C ALA A 263 10.57 -8.46 -6.56
N GLY A 264 10.06 -8.60 -5.33
CA GLY A 264 10.13 -7.54 -4.32
C GLY A 264 11.56 -7.31 -3.81
N ASN A 265 11.90 -6.06 -3.54
CA ASN A 265 13.18 -5.68 -2.91
C ASN A 265 13.14 -5.80 -1.37
N GLY A 266 12.00 -6.17 -0.78
CA GLY A 266 11.80 -6.28 0.66
C GLY A 266 11.70 -4.94 1.40
N LEU A 267 11.73 -3.80 0.69
CA LEU A 267 11.74 -2.47 1.28
C LEU A 267 10.32 -1.94 1.42
N GLN A 268 9.88 -1.77 2.67
CA GLN A 268 8.55 -1.20 2.98
C GLN A 268 8.37 0.27 2.54
N GLY A 269 9.45 0.97 2.21
CA GLY A 269 9.45 2.40 1.88
C GLY A 269 8.98 2.75 0.47
N SER A 270 8.87 1.77 -0.44
CA SER A 270 8.48 1.99 -1.84
C SER A 270 7.35 1.04 -2.30
N PRO A 271 6.18 1.07 -1.62
CA PRO A 271 5.08 0.14 -1.88
C PRO A 271 4.51 0.22 -3.30
N ALA A 272 4.71 1.35 -4.00
CA ALA A 272 4.18 1.59 -5.34
C ALA A 272 4.65 0.56 -6.37
N LYS A 273 5.94 0.15 -6.31
CA LYS A 273 6.51 -0.78 -7.30
C LYS A 273 5.93 -2.18 -7.15
N ASP A 274 5.94 -2.70 -5.92
CA ASP A 274 5.35 -4.00 -5.61
C ASP A 274 3.86 -4.01 -5.93
N PHE A 275 3.13 -2.95 -5.57
CA PHE A 275 1.69 -2.86 -5.82
C PHE A 275 1.37 -2.80 -7.32
N ALA A 276 2.12 -2.00 -8.09
CA ALA A 276 1.98 -1.94 -9.55
C ALA A 276 2.25 -3.32 -10.17
N LEU A 277 3.31 -4.00 -9.75
CA LEU A 277 3.65 -5.33 -10.26
C LEU A 277 2.53 -6.35 -10.00
N LEU A 278 2.00 -6.40 -8.77
CA LEU A 278 0.89 -7.30 -8.42
C LEU A 278 -0.37 -7.03 -9.24
N THR A 279 -0.74 -5.75 -9.42
CA THR A 279 -1.94 -5.37 -10.18
C THR A 279 -1.81 -5.56 -11.70
N GLN A 280 -0.60 -5.76 -12.22
CA GLN A 280 -0.35 -6.12 -13.62
C GLN A 280 -0.30 -7.65 -13.85
N CYS A 281 -0.35 -8.46 -12.79
CA CYS A 281 -0.51 -9.91 -12.92
C CYS A 281 -1.94 -10.27 -13.38
N ASN A 282 -2.17 -11.52 -13.78
CA ASN A 282 -3.49 -12.03 -14.17
C ASN A 282 -4.34 -12.42 -12.96
N HIS A 283 -3.70 -12.97 -11.93
CA HIS A 283 -4.34 -13.56 -10.75
C HIS A 283 -3.60 -13.20 -9.47
N SER A 284 -4.15 -13.56 -8.31
CA SER A 284 -3.58 -13.18 -7.02
C SER A 284 -3.59 -14.30 -5.99
N ILE A 285 -2.49 -14.39 -5.23
CA ILE A 285 -2.40 -15.09 -3.95
C ILE A 285 -2.10 -14.04 -2.89
N ILE A 286 -2.97 -13.93 -1.89
CA ILE A 286 -2.84 -12.91 -0.84
C ILE A 286 -2.85 -13.52 0.54
N THR A 287 -2.10 -12.93 1.45
CA THR A 287 -2.17 -13.25 2.89
C THR A 287 -3.00 -12.20 3.63
N VAL A 288 -2.80 -12.08 4.95
CA VAL A 288 -3.42 -11.05 5.78
C VAL A 288 -3.03 -9.63 5.36
N GLY A 289 -3.95 -8.67 5.55
CA GLY A 289 -3.72 -7.24 5.41
C GLY A 289 -4.33 -6.60 4.15
N THR A 290 -4.66 -5.31 4.25
CA THR A 290 -5.38 -4.56 3.21
C THR A 290 -4.60 -4.34 1.91
N PHE A 291 -3.26 -4.40 1.95
CA PHE A 291 -2.43 -4.27 0.75
C PHE A 291 -2.71 -5.39 -0.26
N GLY A 292 -2.70 -6.64 0.20
CA GLY A 292 -3.02 -7.78 -0.66
C GLY A 292 -4.46 -7.73 -1.16
N ILE A 293 -5.41 -7.41 -0.28
CA ILE A 293 -6.84 -7.28 -0.64
C ILE A 293 -7.02 -6.28 -1.79
N TRP A 294 -6.44 -5.08 -1.68
CA TRP A 294 -6.55 -4.08 -2.73
C TRP A 294 -5.82 -4.48 -4.02
N ALA A 295 -4.66 -5.11 -3.93
CA ALA A 295 -3.96 -5.62 -5.11
C ALA A 295 -4.85 -6.62 -5.88
N ALA A 296 -5.39 -7.63 -5.19
CA ALA A 296 -6.27 -8.64 -5.79
C ALA A 296 -7.58 -8.03 -6.34
N TYR A 297 -8.19 -7.09 -5.62
CA TYR A 297 -9.41 -6.42 -6.05
C TYR A 297 -9.26 -5.67 -7.38
N LEU A 298 -8.11 -5.01 -7.57
CA LEU A 298 -7.78 -4.30 -8.81
C LEU A 298 -7.31 -5.25 -9.92
N THR A 299 -6.60 -6.33 -9.60
CA THR A 299 -6.21 -7.38 -10.56
C THR A 299 -7.44 -8.02 -11.20
N GLY A 300 -8.46 -8.36 -10.41
CA GLY A 300 -9.78 -8.79 -10.92
C GLY A 300 -9.85 -10.18 -11.56
N GLY A 301 -8.83 -11.03 -11.37
CA GLY A 301 -8.86 -12.45 -11.75
C GLY A 301 -9.05 -13.39 -10.56
N ASP A 302 -8.93 -14.69 -10.81
CA ASP A 302 -8.92 -15.72 -9.76
C ASP A 302 -8.00 -15.33 -8.59
N THR A 303 -8.52 -15.43 -7.37
CA THR A 303 -7.82 -15.00 -6.16
C THR A 303 -7.91 -16.07 -5.09
N VAL A 304 -6.76 -16.44 -4.53
CA VAL A 304 -6.64 -17.30 -3.35
C VAL A 304 -6.21 -16.45 -2.14
N TYR A 305 -6.92 -16.58 -1.01
CA TYR A 305 -6.62 -15.86 0.22
C TYR A 305 -6.46 -16.80 1.42
N LEU A 306 -5.68 -16.36 2.41
CA LEU A 306 -5.55 -17.04 3.70
C LEU A 306 -6.85 -16.88 4.50
N ALA A 307 -7.58 -17.97 4.72
CA ALA A 307 -8.80 -18.02 5.52
C ALA A 307 -8.53 -18.52 6.94
N ASN A 308 -9.46 -18.29 7.86
CA ASN A 308 -9.46 -18.86 9.21
C ASN A 308 -8.15 -18.68 10.00
N PHE A 309 -7.45 -17.55 9.80
CA PHE A 309 -6.14 -17.27 10.39
C PHE A 309 -6.18 -16.77 11.84
N THR A 310 -7.31 -16.92 12.54
CA THR A 310 -7.47 -16.51 13.95
C THR A 310 -8.20 -17.58 14.75
N LEU A 311 -7.87 -17.67 16.05
CA LEU A 311 -8.58 -18.56 16.98
C LEU A 311 -10.04 -18.11 17.17
N PRO A 312 -10.97 -19.02 17.55
CA PRO A 312 -12.38 -18.68 17.74
C PRO A 312 -12.65 -17.55 18.74
N ASN A 313 -11.83 -17.43 19.79
CA ASN A 313 -11.92 -16.39 20.82
C ASN A 313 -11.01 -15.18 20.56
N SER A 314 -10.65 -14.95 19.30
CA SER A 314 -9.83 -13.82 18.89
C SER A 314 -10.59 -12.50 19.02
N PRO A 315 -9.95 -11.44 19.58
CA PRO A 315 -10.52 -10.09 19.54
C PRO A 315 -10.61 -9.52 18.12
N PHE A 316 -9.94 -10.14 17.14
CA PHE A 316 -9.95 -9.71 15.75
C PHE A 316 -11.35 -9.82 15.12
N HIS A 317 -12.18 -10.77 15.59
CA HIS A 317 -13.57 -10.93 15.13
C HIS A 317 -14.45 -9.72 15.46
N MET A 318 -14.03 -8.85 16.38
CA MET A 318 -14.73 -7.60 16.70
C MET A 318 -14.41 -6.48 15.71
N VAL A 319 -13.30 -6.56 14.99
CA VAL A 319 -12.81 -5.48 14.11
C VAL A 319 -12.81 -5.85 12.63
N PHE A 320 -12.78 -7.15 12.30
CA PHE A 320 -12.68 -7.64 10.93
C PHE A 320 -13.72 -8.72 10.64
N LYS A 321 -14.41 -8.59 9.51
CA LYS A 321 -15.38 -9.58 9.00
C LYS A 321 -14.93 -10.06 7.62
N PRO A 322 -14.50 -11.32 7.45
CA PRO A 322 -14.03 -11.84 6.17
C PRO A 322 -15.01 -11.62 5.01
N GLN A 323 -16.31 -11.76 5.24
CA GLN A 323 -17.37 -11.61 4.24
C GLN A 323 -17.48 -10.19 3.69
N ALA A 324 -17.03 -9.21 4.47
CA ALA A 324 -17.03 -7.81 4.07
C ALA A 324 -15.72 -7.38 3.40
N ALA A 325 -14.64 -8.17 3.56
CA ALA A 325 -13.30 -7.85 3.09
C ALA A 325 -12.89 -8.64 1.84
N PHE A 326 -13.28 -9.91 1.76
CA PHE A 326 -13.02 -10.80 0.63
C PHE A 326 -14.26 -10.91 -0.25
N LEU A 327 -14.07 -10.90 -1.57
CA LEU A 327 -15.17 -11.06 -2.51
C LEU A 327 -15.72 -12.51 -2.48
N PRO A 328 -17.04 -12.72 -2.69
CA PRO A 328 -17.66 -14.04 -2.61
C PRO A 328 -17.03 -15.09 -3.55
N GLU A 329 -16.53 -14.67 -4.71
CA GLU A 329 -15.89 -15.52 -5.71
C GLU A 329 -14.43 -15.90 -5.39
N TRP A 330 -13.83 -15.31 -4.35
CA TRP A 330 -12.46 -15.63 -3.96
C TRP A 330 -12.38 -16.96 -3.19
N VAL A 331 -11.27 -17.68 -3.38
CA VAL A 331 -11.05 -18.99 -2.78
C VAL A 331 -10.25 -18.86 -1.49
N GLY A 332 -10.85 -19.27 -0.37
CA GLY A 332 -10.18 -19.27 0.93
C GLY A 332 -9.49 -20.61 1.24
N ILE A 333 -8.19 -20.59 1.54
CA ILE A 333 -7.46 -21.74 2.09
C ILE A 333 -7.23 -21.50 3.58
N ALA A 334 -7.70 -22.41 4.42
CA ALA A 334 -7.60 -22.27 5.87
C ALA A 334 -6.14 -22.31 6.36
N ALA A 335 -5.80 -21.42 7.27
CA ALA A 335 -4.50 -21.41 7.94
C ALA A 335 -4.34 -22.59 8.92
N ASP A 336 -3.10 -23.02 9.14
CA ASP A 336 -2.78 -23.97 10.20
C ASP A 336 -2.73 -23.27 11.58
N LEU A 337 -3.72 -23.55 12.42
CA LEU A 337 -3.85 -22.96 13.75
C LEU A 337 -3.08 -23.70 14.84
N ARG A 338 -2.42 -24.84 14.55
CA ARG A 338 -1.71 -25.64 15.56
C ARG A 338 -0.62 -24.82 16.27
N GLN A 339 0.07 -23.95 15.54
CA GLN A 339 1.09 -23.05 16.09
C GLN A 339 0.52 -22.03 17.09
N ALA A 340 -0.71 -21.56 16.89
CA ALA A 340 -1.37 -20.64 17.82
C ALA A 340 -1.95 -21.34 19.07
N GLN A 341 -2.26 -22.64 18.97
CA GLN A 341 -2.77 -23.42 20.09
C GLN A 341 -1.67 -23.83 21.08
N GLN A 342 -0.43 -24.01 20.61
CA GLN A 342 0.72 -24.39 21.43
C GLN A 342 1.25 -23.25 22.33
N ASN A 343 1.03 -21.99 21.94
CA ASN A 343 1.40 -20.81 22.73
C ASN A 343 0.42 -20.51 23.90
N ARG A 344 -0.33 -21.53 24.35
CA ARG A 344 -1.29 -21.46 25.48
C ARG A 344 -0.71 -21.88 26.82
N VAL A 345 0.59 -22.17 26.89
CA VAL A 345 1.30 -22.55 28.14
C VAL A 345 2.06 -21.36 28.69
#